data_AF-A0A1G6WM82-F1
#
_entry.id   AF-A0A1G6WM82-F1
#
_cell.length_a   1.000
_cell.length_b   1.000
_cell.length_c   1.000
_cell.angle_alpha   90.00
_cell.angle_beta   90.00
_cell.angle_gamma   90.00
#
_symmetry.space_group_name_H-M   'P 1'
#
loop_
_entity.id
_entity.type
_entity.pdbx_description
1 polymer ?
#
loop_
_entity_poly.entity_id
_entity_poly.type
_entity_poly.pdbx_seq_one_letter_code
_entity_poly.pdbx_strand_id
1 'polypeptide(L)'
;MFKMKLALIGLTISALLAFVQPVSAQQMATPAKHAILLDASTGSILFEKDADEPFPPASMSKLMTVYLAFDAIKQGTMRLDDKVVVSDEAWRNWNNRGSTMFLRARDEVTVADLLRGIIVLSGNDACVVLAEHMAGSQEVFADWLNAKATEMGLTGSHFVNSNGWPAEGHVMTARDLATLSMHLVNDFPDLYPMFAEREFLYKNFDSNKYNRNPLLGRFAGADGLKTGHTEEAGYGLAASAERDGRRLVLVVAGLSSMNERMRESSRLMQYGFRNFSHYPLFKAGETVDYAEVWLGEDKTVPMVVAEDVALTMSRLQRAQMKVSVEYTNPAPAPITTGDKLGELVIEMPNRPGLRVPLLAGQSVEEVGGLGKIGAAFEYLIFGSAGAEPGN
;
A
#
# COMPACT_ATOMS: atom_id res chain seq x y z
N MET A 1 73.85 -41.64 32.27
CA MET A 1 73.35 -40.39 31.66
C MET A 1 73.41 -40.60 30.16
N PHE A 2 72.38 -40.68 29.32
CA PHE A 2 71.01 -40.16 29.30
C PHE A 2 70.17 -41.13 28.44
N LYS A 3 68.89 -41.37 28.80
CA LYS A 3 67.98 -42.27 28.07
C LYS A 3 67.50 -41.61 26.78
N MET A 4 67.56 -42.35 25.67
CA MET A 4 66.99 -42.01 24.37
C MET A 4 65.49 -42.31 24.40
N LYS A 5 64.63 -41.28 24.32
CA LYS A 5 63.17 -41.42 24.15
C LYS A 5 62.83 -41.07 22.71
N LEU A 6 62.32 -42.05 21.97
CA LEU A 6 61.55 -41.84 20.74
C LEU A 6 60.32 -40.99 21.09
N ALA A 7 60.18 -39.83 20.46
CA ALA A 7 58.96 -39.04 20.46
C ALA A 7 58.23 -39.28 19.13
N LEU A 8 57.05 -39.88 19.27
CA LEU A 8 56.08 -40.19 18.23
C LEU A 8 55.56 -38.87 17.62
N ILE A 9 55.67 -38.71 16.30
CA ILE A 9 55.04 -37.62 15.56
C ILE A 9 53.55 -37.93 15.48
N GLY A 10 52.77 -37.38 16.41
CA GLY A 10 51.32 -37.36 16.34
C GLY A 10 50.87 -36.19 15.48
N LEU A 11 50.45 -36.49 14.25
CA LEU A 11 49.83 -35.54 13.33
C LEU A 11 48.42 -35.21 13.85
N THR A 12 48.28 -34.16 14.68
CA THR A 12 46.97 -33.61 15.05
C THR A 12 46.42 -32.78 13.90
N ILE A 13 45.63 -33.43 13.03
CA ILE A 13 44.72 -32.74 12.12
C ILE A 13 43.60 -32.15 13.00
N SER A 14 43.80 -30.92 13.48
CA SER A 14 42.70 -30.12 14.02
C SER A 14 41.77 -29.77 12.87
N ALA A 15 40.66 -30.50 12.77
CA ALA A 15 39.53 -30.15 11.92
C ALA A 15 39.01 -28.78 12.37
N LEU A 16 39.36 -27.74 11.61
CA LEU A 16 38.74 -26.42 11.71
C LEU A 16 37.32 -26.56 11.15
N LEU A 17 36.39 -27.02 11.98
CA LEU A 17 34.96 -26.87 11.74
C LEU A 17 34.68 -25.37 11.79
N ALA A 18 34.76 -24.72 10.64
CA ALA A 18 34.25 -23.38 10.45
C ALA A 18 32.75 -23.44 10.76
N PHE A 19 32.37 -22.94 11.93
CA PHE A 19 30.98 -22.61 12.23
C PHE A 19 30.55 -21.54 11.23
N VAL A 20 29.98 -21.99 10.11
CA VAL A 20 29.16 -21.14 9.24
C VAL A 20 27.93 -20.80 10.06
N GLN A 21 28.03 -19.71 10.83
CA GLN A 21 26.85 -19.11 11.43
C GLN A 21 25.90 -18.80 10.27
N PRO A 22 24.64 -19.26 10.30
CA PRO A 22 23.68 -18.85 9.30
C PRO A 22 23.64 -17.32 9.36
N VAL A 23 24.01 -16.68 8.25
CA VAL A 23 23.79 -15.25 8.09
C VAL A 23 22.29 -15.09 8.10
N SER A 24 21.73 -14.87 9.29
CA SER A 24 20.34 -14.48 9.45
C SER A 24 20.17 -13.24 8.59
N ALA A 25 19.33 -13.35 7.55
CA ALA A 25 19.01 -12.24 6.68
C ALA A 25 18.48 -11.13 7.58
N GLN A 26 19.32 -10.12 7.83
CA GLN A 26 19.02 -9.11 8.83
C GLN A 26 17.83 -8.31 8.34
N GLN A 27 16.65 -8.63 8.89
CA GLN A 27 15.41 -7.95 8.60
C GLN A 27 15.64 -6.46 8.87
N MET A 28 15.29 -5.61 7.92
CA MET A 28 15.56 -4.18 8.01
C MET A 28 14.98 -3.61 9.31
N ALA A 29 15.82 -3.11 10.20
CA ALA A 29 15.35 -2.44 11.42
C ALA A 29 14.94 -0.99 11.12
N THR A 30 13.98 -0.45 11.88
CA THR A 30 13.60 0.97 11.87
C THR A 30 13.36 1.47 13.29
N PRO A 31 13.78 2.72 13.63
CA PRO A 31 13.41 3.37 14.88
C PRO A 31 11.93 3.80 14.91
N ALA A 32 11.23 3.83 13.77
CA ALA A 32 9.80 4.11 13.75
C ALA A 32 9.04 3.07 14.58
N LYS A 33 8.03 3.50 15.33
CA LYS A 33 7.15 2.57 16.05
C LYS A 33 6.29 1.81 15.05
N HIS A 34 5.67 2.55 14.12
CA HIS A 34 4.84 2.01 13.05
C HIS A 34 5.44 2.39 11.71
N ALA A 35 5.45 1.44 10.77
CA ALA A 35 5.91 1.69 9.42
C ALA A 35 5.23 0.76 8.42
N ILE A 36 4.98 1.27 7.22
CA ILE A 36 4.65 0.47 6.04
C ILE A 36 5.24 1.12 4.80
N LEU A 37 5.87 0.33 3.95
CA LEU A 37 6.36 0.72 2.64
C LEU A 37 5.74 -0.21 1.61
N LEU A 38 4.99 0.35 0.67
CA LEU A 38 4.32 -0.40 -0.37
C LEU A 38 4.69 0.10 -1.76
N ASP A 39 4.60 -0.81 -2.71
CA ASP A 39 4.64 -0.50 -4.13
C ASP A 39 3.23 -0.24 -4.64
N ALA A 40 2.99 0.97 -5.10
CA ALA A 40 1.68 1.44 -5.56
C ALA A 40 1.22 0.69 -6.82
N SER A 41 2.17 0.31 -7.67
CA SER A 41 1.88 -0.30 -8.96
C SER A 41 1.43 -1.76 -8.84
N THR A 42 1.77 -2.45 -7.74
CA THR A 42 1.44 -3.88 -7.55
C THR A 42 0.75 -4.18 -6.21
N GLY A 43 0.46 -3.16 -5.39
CA GLY A 43 -0.05 -3.33 -4.03
C GLY A 43 0.90 -4.08 -3.09
N SER A 44 2.15 -4.31 -3.49
CA SER A 44 3.07 -5.19 -2.76
C SER A 44 3.68 -4.50 -1.56
N ILE A 45 3.52 -5.09 -0.37
CA ILE A 45 4.14 -4.59 0.87
C ILE A 45 5.63 -4.97 0.88
N LEU A 46 6.50 -3.97 0.76
CA LEU A 46 7.96 -4.13 0.71
C LEU A 46 8.58 -4.19 2.11
N PHE A 47 7.96 -3.54 3.08
CA PHE A 47 8.34 -3.53 4.48
C PHE A 47 7.15 -3.12 5.33
N GLU A 48 6.99 -3.73 6.51
CA GLU A 48 6.02 -3.30 7.51
C GLU A 48 6.52 -3.60 8.92
N LYS A 49 6.09 -2.78 9.87
CA LYS A 49 6.30 -2.93 11.31
C LYS A 49 5.10 -2.32 12.02
N ASP A 50 4.41 -3.12 12.82
CA ASP A 50 3.25 -2.71 13.61
C ASP A 50 2.26 -1.85 12.79
N ALA A 51 2.05 -2.25 11.53
CA ALA A 51 1.37 -1.42 10.53
C ALA A 51 -0.14 -1.33 10.75
N ASP A 52 -0.70 -2.29 11.48
CA ASP A 52 -2.11 -2.40 11.85
C ASP A 52 -2.37 -1.95 13.31
N GLU A 53 -1.34 -1.54 14.06
CA GLU A 53 -1.52 -1.01 15.40
C GLU A 53 -2.04 0.44 15.32
N PRO A 54 -3.18 0.77 15.97
CA PRO A 54 -3.73 2.13 15.95
C PRO A 54 -2.85 3.11 16.73
N PHE A 55 -2.65 4.31 16.17
CA PHE A 55 -1.94 5.40 16.83
C PHE A 55 -2.58 6.77 16.54
N PRO A 56 -2.33 7.80 17.37
CA PRO A 56 -2.77 9.16 17.09
C PRO A 56 -2.08 9.71 15.82
N PRO A 57 -2.81 9.99 14.72
CA PRO A 57 -2.19 10.30 13.43
C PRO A 57 -1.61 11.72 13.34
N ALA A 58 -1.93 12.58 14.31
CA ALA A 58 -1.69 14.01 14.24
C ALA A 58 -2.17 14.58 12.87
N SER A 59 -1.41 15.51 12.30
CA SER A 59 -1.75 16.14 11.01
C SER A 59 -1.76 15.21 9.79
N MET A 60 -1.37 13.93 9.90
CA MET A 60 -1.57 12.98 8.78
C MET A 60 -3.05 12.70 8.54
N SER A 61 -3.90 12.84 9.56
CA SER A 61 -5.37 12.71 9.44
C SER A 61 -5.99 13.71 8.45
N LYS A 62 -5.35 14.86 8.21
CA LYS A 62 -5.78 15.85 7.22
C LYS A 62 -5.86 15.28 5.80
N LEU A 63 -5.20 14.17 5.52
CA LEU A 63 -5.31 13.47 4.24
C LEU A 63 -6.76 13.05 3.94
N MET A 64 -7.55 12.65 4.95
CA MET A 64 -8.95 12.26 4.73
C MET A 64 -9.82 13.50 4.46
N THR A 65 -9.55 14.61 5.15
CA THR A 65 -10.19 15.90 4.87
C THR A 65 -9.92 16.38 3.45
N VAL A 66 -8.67 16.26 2.98
CA VAL A 66 -8.30 16.57 1.60
C VAL A 66 -8.98 15.60 0.63
N TYR A 67 -9.05 14.31 0.96
CA TYR A 67 -9.72 13.31 0.12
C TYR A 67 -11.19 13.68 -0.11
N LEU A 68 -11.96 13.95 0.97
CA LEU A 68 -13.36 14.34 0.83
C LEU A 68 -13.55 15.62 0.01
N ALA A 69 -12.66 16.60 0.19
CA ALA A 69 -12.72 17.84 -0.58
C ALA A 69 -12.40 17.60 -2.07
N PHE A 70 -11.41 16.77 -2.38
CA PHE A 70 -11.10 16.37 -3.74
C PHE A 70 -12.25 15.57 -4.37
N ASP A 71 -12.89 14.68 -3.61
CA ASP A 71 -14.06 13.90 -4.04
C ASP A 71 -15.23 14.81 -4.40
N ALA A 72 -15.56 15.78 -3.53
CA ALA A 72 -16.59 16.79 -3.81
C ALA A 72 -16.28 17.64 -5.06
N ILE A 73 -15.00 17.98 -5.28
CA ILE A 73 -14.57 18.70 -6.49
C ILE A 73 -14.74 17.83 -7.73
N LYS A 74 -14.30 16.57 -7.68
CA LYS A 74 -14.43 15.61 -8.79
C LYS A 74 -15.89 15.33 -9.13
N GLN A 75 -16.77 15.29 -8.14
CA GLN A 75 -18.22 15.12 -8.31
C GLN A 75 -18.94 16.41 -8.78
N GLY A 76 -18.25 17.55 -8.80
CA GLY A 76 -18.80 18.83 -9.21
C GLY A 76 -19.73 19.50 -8.18
N THR A 77 -19.74 19.00 -6.94
CA THR A 77 -20.53 19.58 -5.82
C THR A 77 -19.80 20.72 -5.11
N MET A 78 -18.50 20.87 -5.35
CA MET A 78 -17.66 21.98 -4.90
C MET A 78 -16.69 22.38 -6.02
N ARG A 79 -16.31 23.65 -6.11
CA ARG A 79 -15.32 24.14 -7.07
C ARG A 79 -14.14 24.79 -6.36
N LEU A 80 -12.98 24.75 -7.00
CA LEU A 80 -11.76 25.37 -6.48
C LEU A 80 -11.88 26.88 -6.26
N ASP A 81 -12.72 27.56 -7.04
CA ASP A 81 -12.94 29.01 -6.99
C ASP A 81 -14.07 29.44 -6.04
N ASP A 82 -14.80 28.48 -5.45
CA ASP A 82 -15.83 28.76 -4.46
C ASP A 82 -15.24 29.56 -3.29
N LYS A 83 -15.99 30.58 -2.85
CA LYS A 83 -15.62 31.45 -1.75
C LYS A 83 -16.23 30.95 -0.46
N VAL A 84 -15.38 30.73 0.53
CA VAL A 84 -15.74 30.30 1.88
C VAL A 84 -15.51 31.45 2.85
N VAL A 85 -16.54 31.79 3.61
CA VAL A 85 -16.46 32.81 4.66
C VAL A 85 -16.01 32.16 5.97
N VAL A 86 -14.94 32.67 6.55
CA VAL A 86 -14.46 32.22 7.86
C VAL A 86 -15.43 32.67 8.95
N SER A 87 -15.99 31.73 9.70
CA SER A 87 -16.91 32.03 10.80
C SER A 87 -16.16 32.68 11.99
N ASP A 88 -16.85 33.51 12.77
CA ASP A 88 -16.27 34.09 14.00
C ASP A 88 -15.90 32.99 15.01
N GLU A 89 -16.65 31.88 14.99
CA GLU A 89 -16.43 30.73 15.85
C GLU A 89 -15.18 29.96 15.44
N ALA A 90 -15.04 29.60 14.16
CA ALA A 90 -13.83 28.94 13.64
C ALA A 90 -12.59 29.78 13.96
N TRP A 91 -12.65 31.08 13.70
CA TRP A 91 -11.55 31.98 14.03
C TRP A 91 -11.24 32.00 15.54
N ARG A 92 -12.25 32.18 16.40
CA ARG A 92 -12.05 32.21 17.86
C ARG A 92 -11.41 30.93 18.40
N ASN A 93 -11.81 29.78 17.87
CA ASN A 93 -11.38 28.47 18.35
C ASN A 93 -10.03 28.01 17.78
N TRP A 94 -9.65 28.49 16.59
CA TRP A 94 -8.48 27.99 15.85
C TRP A 94 -7.41 29.05 15.53
N ASN A 95 -7.68 30.33 15.78
CA ASN A 95 -6.67 31.37 15.68
C ASN A 95 -5.46 31.03 16.57
N ASN A 96 -4.27 30.95 15.96
CA ASN A 96 -3.00 30.60 16.60
C ASN A 96 -2.98 29.23 17.33
N ARG A 97 -3.86 28.28 16.97
CA ARG A 97 -3.89 26.93 17.56
C ARG A 97 -3.21 25.90 16.66
N GLY A 98 -1.93 25.64 16.94
CA GLY A 98 -1.10 24.74 16.14
C GLY A 98 -0.69 25.37 14.81
N SER A 99 -0.54 24.55 13.76
CA SER A 99 -0.25 25.08 12.42
C SER A 99 -1.49 25.78 11.86
N THR A 100 -1.29 26.94 11.26
CA THR A 100 -2.39 27.83 10.83
C THR A 100 -2.07 28.49 9.50
N MET A 101 -3.10 28.76 8.71
CA MET A 101 -3.05 29.61 7.51
C MET A 101 -3.22 31.10 7.87
N PHE A 102 -3.38 31.42 9.16
CA PHE A 102 -3.63 32.75 9.71
C PHE A 102 -4.93 33.39 9.17
N LEU A 103 -5.96 32.56 9.04
CA LEU A 103 -7.30 33.02 8.66
C LEU A 103 -7.85 33.97 9.72
N ARG A 104 -8.58 35.01 9.29
CA ARG A 104 -9.30 35.94 10.18
C ARG A 104 -10.80 35.74 10.04
N ALA A 105 -11.52 36.05 11.11
CA ALA A 105 -12.97 36.12 11.08
C ALA A 105 -13.45 36.97 9.88
N ARG A 106 -14.43 36.45 9.14
CA ARG A 106 -15.05 37.09 7.96
C ARG A 106 -14.14 37.24 6.74
N ASP A 107 -12.95 36.63 6.74
CA ASP A 107 -12.20 36.47 5.51
C ASP A 107 -13.00 35.64 4.49
N GLU A 108 -12.98 36.06 3.23
CA GLU A 108 -13.42 35.23 2.10
C GLU A 108 -12.21 34.57 1.46
N VAL A 109 -12.18 33.23 1.49
CA VAL A 109 -11.03 32.41 1.06
C VAL A 109 -11.50 31.44 -0.01
N THR A 110 -10.70 31.19 -1.04
CA THR A 110 -11.06 30.17 -2.03
C THR A 110 -10.86 28.76 -1.48
N VAL A 111 -11.64 27.79 -1.97
CA VAL A 111 -11.40 26.37 -1.69
C VAL A 111 -9.98 25.97 -2.09
N ALA A 112 -9.47 26.47 -3.21
CA ALA A 112 -8.09 26.23 -3.64
C ALA A 112 -7.04 26.70 -2.61
N ASP A 113 -7.23 27.90 -2.04
CA ASP A 113 -6.32 28.44 -1.03
C ASP A 113 -6.44 27.66 0.30
N LEU A 114 -7.66 27.26 0.68
CA LEU A 114 -7.86 26.40 1.86
C LEU A 114 -7.14 25.06 1.69
N LEU A 115 -7.28 24.40 0.54
CA LEU A 115 -6.59 23.14 0.24
C LEU A 115 -5.08 23.30 0.30
N ARG A 116 -4.50 24.36 -0.30
CA ARG A 116 -3.06 24.65 -0.18
C ARG A 116 -2.64 24.95 1.25
N GLY A 117 -3.47 25.67 2.01
CA GLY A 117 -3.25 25.89 3.44
C GLY A 117 -3.21 24.59 4.25
N ILE A 118 -4.09 23.64 3.94
CA ILE A 118 -4.12 22.31 4.58
C ILE A 118 -2.90 21.48 4.16
N ILE A 119 -2.61 21.40 2.87
CA ILE A 119 -1.58 20.54 2.29
C ILE A 119 -0.19 21.05 2.66
N VAL A 120 0.13 22.29 2.26
CA VAL A 120 1.47 22.88 2.37
C VAL A 120 1.74 23.35 3.79
N LEU A 121 0.84 24.16 4.35
CA LEU A 121 1.06 24.83 5.64
C LEU A 121 0.62 23.97 6.84
N SER A 122 -0.18 22.94 6.58
CA SER A 122 -0.80 22.10 7.62
C SER A 122 -1.81 22.85 8.50
N GLY A 123 -2.48 23.88 7.95
CA GLY A 123 -3.41 24.74 8.67
C GLY A 123 -4.59 23.98 9.29
N ASN A 124 -4.71 24.03 10.62
CA ASN A 124 -5.83 23.46 11.35
C ASN A 124 -7.11 24.29 11.15
N ASP A 125 -6.96 25.60 11.11
CA ASP A 125 -8.01 26.58 10.78
C ASP A 125 -8.59 26.33 9.39
N ALA A 126 -7.73 26.11 8.38
CA ALA A 126 -8.17 25.81 7.03
C ALA A 126 -8.97 24.50 6.95
N CYS A 127 -8.58 23.45 7.67
CA CYS A 127 -9.38 22.22 7.78
C CYS A 127 -10.76 22.48 8.37
N VAL A 128 -10.82 23.28 9.44
CA VAL A 128 -12.07 23.52 10.15
C VAL A 128 -13.03 24.33 9.30
N VAL A 129 -12.54 25.39 8.67
CA VAL A 129 -13.32 26.24 7.76
C VAL A 129 -13.82 25.44 6.55
N LEU A 130 -12.98 24.59 5.96
CA LEU A 130 -13.39 23.75 4.83
C LEU A 130 -14.45 22.71 5.24
N ALA A 131 -14.28 22.09 6.40
CA ALA A 131 -15.24 21.13 6.94
C ALA A 131 -16.59 21.77 7.30
N GLU A 132 -16.59 22.95 7.93
CA GLU A 132 -17.81 23.74 8.17
C GLU A 132 -18.51 24.11 6.86
N HIS A 133 -17.75 24.47 5.81
CA HIS A 133 -18.32 24.77 4.50
C HIS A 133 -18.99 23.56 3.85
N MET A 134 -18.36 22.38 3.95
CA MET A 134 -18.85 21.16 3.30
C MET A 134 -20.03 20.52 4.05
N ALA A 135 -19.97 20.45 5.38
CA ALA A 135 -20.92 19.67 6.19
C ALA A 135 -21.75 20.51 7.17
N GLY A 136 -21.51 21.82 7.25
CA GLY A 136 -22.19 22.73 8.18
C GLY A 136 -21.61 22.73 9.60
N SER A 137 -21.04 21.62 10.08
CA SER A 137 -20.37 21.54 11.39
C SER A 137 -19.22 20.53 11.40
N GLN A 138 -18.34 20.61 12.42
CA GLN A 138 -17.23 19.66 12.60
C GLN A 138 -17.73 18.25 12.94
N GLU A 139 -18.81 18.14 13.70
CA GLU A 139 -19.40 16.87 14.13
C GLU A 139 -19.95 16.10 12.93
N VAL A 140 -20.75 16.76 12.08
CA VAL A 140 -21.27 16.16 10.85
C VAL A 140 -20.13 15.82 9.89
N PHE A 141 -19.10 16.66 9.82
CA PHE A 141 -17.93 16.35 9.00
C PHE A 141 -17.18 15.12 9.53
N ALA A 142 -17.07 14.93 10.85
CA ALA A 142 -16.46 13.73 11.42
C ALA A 142 -17.24 12.45 11.05
N ASP A 143 -18.57 12.51 11.02
CA ASP A 143 -19.40 11.41 10.52
C ASP A 143 -19.07 11.09 9.06
N TRP A 144 -18.87 12.11 8.22
CA TRP A 144 -18.48 11.92 6.81
C TRP A 144 -17.09 11.29 6.67
N LEU A 145 -16.13 11.70 7.51
CA LEU A 145 -14.79 11.10 7.54
C LEU A 145 -14.87 9.59 7.85
N ASN A 146 -15.66 9.20 8.86
CA ASN A 146 -15.83 7.80 9.26
C ASN A 146 -16.63 6.98 8.24
N ALA A 147 -17.64 7.59 7.59
CA ALA A 147 -18.38 6.94 6.53
C ALA A 147 -17.47 6.61 5.34
N LYS A 148 -16.63 7.58 4.92
CA LYS A 148 -15.66 7.34 3.84
C LYS A 148 -14.57 6.36 4.24
N ALA A 149 -14.10 6.40 5.48
CA ALA A 149 -13.16 5.41 6.01
C ALA A 149 -13.72 3.98 5.89
N THR A 150 -15.01 3.79 6.20
CA THR A 150 -15.70 2.50 6.06
C THR A 150 -15.80 2.08 4.59
N GLU A 151 -16.19 2.99 3.70
CA GLU A 151 -16.29 2.73 2.24
C GLU A 151 -14.95 2.29 1.63
N MET A 152 -13.84 2.88 2.10
CA MET A 152 -12.49 2.55 1.67
C MET A 152 -11.89 1.31 2.34
N GLY A 153 -12.55 0.75 3.35
CA GLY A 153 -12.01 -0.37 4.14
C GLY A 153 -10.87 0.02 5.09
N LEU A 154 -10.83 1.27 5.58
CA LEU A 154 -9.86 1.72 6.60
C LEU A 154 -10.26 1.23 7.99
N THR A 155 -10.16 -0.08 8.22
CA THR A 155 -10.76 -0.75 9.39
C THR A 155 -10.08 -0.44 10.73
N GLY A 156 -8.88 0.14 10.73
CA GLY A 156 -8.14 0.52 11.93
C GLY A 156 -8.20 2.02 12.24
N SER A 157 -9.06 2.78 11.54
CA SER A 157 -9.13 4.23 11.63
C SER A 157 -10.46 4.72 12.17
N HIS A 158 -10.40 5.76 13.01
CA HIS A 158 -11.56 6.48 13.52
C HIS A 158 -11.23 7.97 13.68
N PHE A 159 -12.10 8.82 13.16
CA PHE A 159 -11.91 10.26 13.07
C PHE A 159 -12.88 10.98 14.00
N VAL A 160 -12.36 11.91 14.81
CA VAL A 160 -13.16 12.72 15.73
C VAL A 160 -13.21 14.19 15.29
N ASN A 161 -12.27 14.61 14.43
CA ASN A 161 -12.23 15.97 13.90
C ASN A 161 -11.55 16.04 12.52
N SER A 162 -11.66 17.19 11.85
CA SER A 162 -11.15 17.41 10.49
C SER A 162 -9.62 17.55 10.37
N ASN A 163 -8.88 17.65 11.46
CA ASN A 163 -7.47 18.08 11.40
C ASN A 163 -6.49 17.19 12.17
N GLY A 164 -6.96 16.15 12.86
CA GLY A 164 -6.14 15.26 13.67
C GLY A 164 -5.59 15.94 14.92
N TRP A 165 -6.29 16.96 15.44
CA TRP A 165 -6.00 17.50 16.76
C TRP A 165 -6.27 16.41 17.82
N PRO A 166 -5.44 16.32 18.89
CA PRO A 166 -5.63 15.32 19.93
C PRO A 166 -7.06 15.30 20.48
N ALA A 167 -7.70 14.13 20.38
CA ALA A 167 -9.03 13.83 20.86
C ALA A 167 -9.10 12.34 21.17
N GLU A 168 -9.83 11.97 22.22
CA GLU A 168 -10.00 10.57 22.61
C GLU A 168 -10.65 9.78 21.47
N GLY A 169 -10.07 8.61 21.15
CA GLY A 169 -10.55 7.76 20.07
C GLY A 169 -10.16 8.21 18.66
N HIS A 170 -9.46 9.33 18.46
CA HIS A 170 -8.97 9.73 17.13
C HIS A 170 -7.70 8.97 16.77
N VAL A 171 -7.82 7.91 15.98
CA VAL A 171 -6.73 7.00 15.63
C VAL A 171 -6.71 6.63 14.16
N MET A 172 -5.55 6.25 13.65
CA MET A 172 -5.39 5.59 12.35
C MET A 172 -4.29 4.54 12.46
N THR A 173 -4.17 3.67 11.45
CA THR A 173 -3.03 2.75 11.31
C THR A 173 -2.09 3.20 10.20
N ALA A 174 -0.88 2.62 10.17
CA ALA A 174 0.05 2.92 9.10
C ALA A 174 -0.48 2.37 7.76
N ARG A 175 -1.11 1.19 7.80
CA ARG A 175 -1.75 0.57 6.62
C ARG A 175 -2.87 1.44 6.07
N ASP A 176 -3.78 1.92 6.92
CA ASP A 176 -4.89 2.76 6.48
C ASP A 176 -4.42 4.08 5.89
N LEU A 177 -3.41 4.71 6.49
CA LEU A 177 -2.78 5.92 5.93
C LEU A 177 -2.14 5.66 4.56
N ALA A 178 -1.56 4.47 4.36
CA ALA A 178 -0.96 4.11 3.08
C ALA A 178 -2.03 3.84 2.01
N THR A 179 -3.12 3.15 2.37
CA THR A 179 -4.31 2.97 1.52
C THR A 179 -4.93 4.31 1.14
N LEU A 180 -5.14 5.21 2.10
CA LEU A 180 -5.65 6.56 1.83
C LEU A 180 -4.71 7.37 0.93
N SER A 181 -3.39 7.23 1.11
CA SER A 181 -2.40 7.89 0.24
C SER A 181 -2.45 7.37 -1.19
N MET A 182 -2.69 6.07 -1.38
CA MET A 182 -2.90 5.44 -2.68
C MET A 182 -4.16 5.97 -3.37
N HIS A 183 -5.26 6.05 -2.64
CA HIS A 183 -6.51 6.64 -3.12
C HIS A 183 -6.33 8.10 -3.55
N LEU A 184 -5.62 8.92 -2.78
CA LEU A 184 -5.32 10.31 -3.16
C LEU A 184 -4.55 10.43 -4.48
N VAL A 185 -3.60 9.52 -4.74
CA VAL A 185 -2.83 9.48 -5.99
C VAL A 185 -3.73 9.05 -7.15
N ASN A 186 -4.44 7.94 -6.99
CA ASN A 186 -5.11 7.25 -8.09
C ASN A 186 -6.45 7.90 -8.44
N ASP A 187 -7.20 8.37 -7.44
CA ASP A 187 -8.55 8.88 -7.64
C ASP A 187 -8.53 10.34 -8.15
N PHE A 188 -7.45 11.08 -7.85
CA PHE A 188 -7.35 12.52 -8.13
C PHE A 188 -6.05 12.94 -8.80
N PRO A 189 -5.65 12.34 -9.95
CA PRO A 189 -4.39 12.67 -10.61
C PRO A 189 -4.26 14.16 -10.98
N ASP A 190 -5.37 14.87 -11.20
CA ASP A 190 -5.38 16.30 -11.53
C ASP A 190 -5.20 17.22 -10.32
N LEU A 191 -5.60 16.79 -9.12
CA LEU A 191 -5.51 17.58 -7.88
C LEU A 191 -4.31 17.17 -7.01
N TYR A 192 -3.87 15.92 -7.12
CA TYR A 192 -2.72 15.37 -6.41
C TYR A 192 -1.43 16.22 -6.51
N PRO A 193 -1.10 16.87 -7.65
CA PRO A 193 0.09 17.71 -7.76
C PRO A 193 0.19 18.84 -6.72
N MET A 194 -0.91 19.24 -6.07
CA MET A 194 -0.87 20.19 -4.94
C MET A 194 0.03 19.72 -3.79
N PHE A 195 0.16 18.39 -3.58
CA PHE A 195 1.04 17.84 -2.54
C PHE A 195 2.54 18.07 -2.81
N ALA A 196 2.91 18.30 -4.07
CA ALA A 196 4.28 18.57 -4.49
C ALA A 196 4.65 20.07 -4.39
N GLU A 197 3.68 20.97 -4.17
CA GLU A 197 3.93 22.39 -3.99
C GLU A 197 4.87 22.62 -2.80
N ARG A 198 6.03 23.24 -3.07
CA ARG A 198 7.09 23.43 -2.06
C ARG A 198 6.84 24.64 -1.18
N GLU A 199 6.07 25.59 -1.67
CA GLU A 199 5.71 26.81 -0.96
C GLU A 199 4.31 27.27 -1.33
N PHE A 200 3.66 27.93 -0.39
CA PHE A 200 2.38 28.60 -0.56
C PHE A 200 2.37 29.85 0.30
N LEU A 201 2.28 31.02 -0.34
CA LEU A 201 2.26 32.30 0.33
C LEU A 201 0.83 32.83 0.41
N TYR A 202 0.24 32.80 1.59
CA TYR A 202 -1.07 33.39 1.84
C TYR A 202 -0.95 34.75 2.54
N LYS A 203 -1.59 35.79 1.98
CA LYS A 203 -1.65 37.16 2.54
C LYS A 203 -0.31 37.75 3.01
N ASN A 204 0.80 37.40 2.35
CA ASN A 204 2.16 37.84 2.68
C ASN A 204 2.65 37.41 4.08
N PHE A 205 2.11 36.34 4.66
CA PHE A 205 2.64 35.74 5.88
C PHE A 205 3.90 34.92 5.57
N ASP A 206 5.05 35.58 5.59
CA ASP A 206 6.33 34.97 5.16
C ASP A 206 6.87 33.90 6.13
N SER A 207 6.42 33.93 7.39
CA SER A 207 6.92 33.06 8.47
C SER A 207 6.42 31.61 8.38
N ASN A 208 5.37 31.33 7.60
CA ASN A 208 4.80 29.99 7.41
C ASN A 208 4.36 29.80 5.96
N LYS A 209 5.34 29.60 5.06
CA LYS A 209 5.09 29.42 3.63
C LYS A 209 5.59 28.09 3.05
N TYR A 210 6.47 27.37 3.74
CA TYR A 210 7.12 26.18 3.18
C TYR A 210 6.36 24.90 3.50
N ASN A 211 6.35 23.98 2.54
CA ASN A 211 5.84 22.63 2.74
C ASN A 211 6.66 21.91 3.81
N ARG A 212 5.96 21.25 4.75
CA ARG A 212 6.58 20.57 5.90
C ARG A 212 7.16 19.21 5.54
N ASN A 213 6.83 18.65 4.37
CA ASN A 213 7.35 17.37 3.91
C ASN A 213 8.86 17.45 3.60
N PRO A 214 9.72 16.77 4.36
CA PRO A 214 11.16 16.91 4.23
C PRO A 214 11.73 16.24 2.97
N LEU A 215 10.95 15.41 2.27
CA LEU A 215 11.41 14.73 1.05
C LEU A 215 11.31 15.62 -0.19
N LEU A 216 10.42 16.61 -0.20
CA LEU A 216 10.22 17.49 -1.35
C LEU A 216 11.48 18.29 -1.68
N GLY A 217 11.93 18.19 -2.93
CA GLY A 217 13.16 18.82 -3.41
C GLY A 217 14.47 18.23 -2.85
N ARG A 218 14.40 17.16 -2.06
CA ARG A 218 15.58 16.47 -1.47
C ARG A 218 15.69 15.00 -1.85
N PHE A 219 14.55 14.36 -2.13
CA PHE A 219 14.49 12.98 -2.58
C PHE A 219 13.94 12.95 -4.00
N ALA A 220 14.71 12.39 -4.95
CA ALA A 220 14.29 12.33 -6.34
C ALA A 220 12.96 11.58 -6.47
N GLY A 221 12.01 12.16 -7.19
CA GLY A 221 10.66 11.61 -7.39
C GLY A 221 9.66 11.91 -6.28
N ALA A 222 10.06 12.51 -5.15
CA ALA A 222 9.12 12.80 -4.06
C ALA A 222 8.12 13.90 -4.44
N ASP A 223 6.84 13.61 -4.22
CA ASP A 223 5.72 14.46 -4.65
C ASP A 223 4.56 14.50 -3.64
N GLY A 224 4.74 13.91 -2.46
CA GLY A 224 3.75 13.98 -1.38
C GLY A 224 4.19 13.23 -0.12
N LEU A 225 3.35 13.15 0.92
CA LEU A 225 2.06 13.82 1.05
C LEU A 225 2.01 14.68 2.32
N LYS A 226 2.16 14.10 3.51
CA LYS A 226 1.85 14.80 4.76
C LYS A 226 2.67 14.34 5.96
N THR A 227 3.23 15.31 6.68
CA THR A 227 3.82 15.09 8.00
C THR A 227 2.78 15.14 9.12
N GLY A 228 3.01 14.36 10.18
CA GLY A 228 2.33 14.47 11.48
C GLY A 228 3.31 14.76 12.61
N HIS A 229 2.89 15.53 13.61
CA HIS A 229 3.60 15.69 14.88
C HIS A 229 2.67 16.17 16.00
N THR A 230 2.69 15.46 17.12
CA THR A 230 2.26 15.92 18.45
C THR A 230 3.23 15.32 19.48
N GLU A 231 3.21 15.81 20.72
CA GLU A 231 4.05 15.26 21.79
C GLU A 231 3.73 13.78 22.04
N GLU A 232 2.46 13.39 21.97
CA GLU A 232 1.98 12.02 22.14
C GLU A 232 2.36 11.11 20.96
N ALA A 233 2.15 11.56 19.71
CA ALA A 233 2.35 10.76 18.51
C ALA A 233 3.82 10.65 18.08
N GLY A 234 4.69 11.54 18.59
CA GLY A 234 6.03 11.75 18.03
C GLY A 234 5.97 12.29 16.61
N TYR A 235 7.00 12.01 15.82
CA TYR A 235 7.13 12.50 14.43
C TYR A 235 6.72 11.41 13.43
N GLY A 236 5.82 11.77 12.51
CA GLY A 236 5.37 10.87 11.43
C GLY A 236 5.35 11.51 10.06
N LEU A 237 5.32 10.68 9.02
CA LEU A 237 5.25 11.06 7.61
C LEU A 237 4.51 10.00 6.81
N ALA A 238 3.49 10.42 6.06
CA ALA A 238 2.99 9.73 4.87
C ALA A 238 3.63 10.38 3.64
N ALA A 239 4.35 9.59 2.86
CA ALA A 239 5.14 10.05 1.73
C ALA A 239 4.88 9.22 0.47
N SER A 240 5.01 9.85 -0.69
CA SER A 240 5.08 9.16 -1.96
C SER A 240 6.25 9.67 -2.78
N ALA A 241 6.77 8.77 -3.61
CA ALA A 241 7.74 9.12 -4.63
C ALA A 241 7.53 8.23 -5.86
N GLU A 242 7.70 8.81 -7.04
CA GLU A 242 7.65 8.09 -8.31
C GLU A 242 8.96 8.23 -9.09
N ARG A 243 9.45 7.10 -9.62
CA ARG A 243 10.64 7.05 -10.49
C ARG A 243 10.38 6.05 -11.61
N ASP A 244 10.60 6.48 -12.85
CA ASP A 244 10.50 5.61 -14.03
C ASP A 244 9.15 4.84 -14.11
N GLY A 245 8.04 5.53 -13.79
CA GLY A 245 6.68 4.96 -13.78
C GLY A 245 6.36 4.04 -12.60
N ARG A 246 7.29 3.88 -11.64
CA ARG A 246 7.10 3.09 -10.43
C ARG A 246 6.93 4.01 -9.23
N ARG A 247 5.80 3.87 -8.54
CA ARG A 247 5.47 4.68 -7.36
C ARG A 247 5.57 3.85 -6.08
N LEU A 248 6.21 4.44 -5.08
CA LEU A 248 6.24 3.91 -3.72
C LEU A 248 5.45 4.83 -2.79
N VAL A 249 4.78 4.23 -1.81
CA VAL A 249 4.14 4.93 -0.70
C VAL A 249 4.75 4.42 0.60
N LEU A 250 5.14 5.36 1.46
CA LEU A 250 5.75 5.10 2.76
C LEU A 250 4.94 5.81 3.83
N VAL A 251 4.58 5.11 4.89
CA VAL A 251 4.09 5.71 6.13
C VAL A 251 5.04 5.32 7.26
N VAL A 252 5.46 6.30 8.06
CA VAL A 252 6.20 6.10 9.31
C VAL A 252 5.59 6.94 10.43
N ALA A 253 5.58 6.43 11.66
CA ALA A 253 5.10 7.14 12.83
C ALA A 253 5.92 6.79 14.10
N GLY A 254 5.82 7.65 15.13
CA GLY A 254 6.45 7.43 16.42
C GLY A 254 7.96 7.68 16.47
N LEU A 255 8.50 8.49 15.55
CA LEU A 255 9.92 8.88 15.56
C LEU A 255 10.19 9.98 16.58
N SER A 256 11.42 10.07 17.08
CA SER A 256 11.81 10.94 18.19
C SER A 256 12.07 12.41 17.80
N SER A 257 12.35 12.69 16.52
CA SER A 257 12.67 14.04 16.06
C SER A 257 12.38 14.28 14.59
N MET A 258 12.28 15.55 14.19
CA MET A 258 12.15 15.95 12.79
C MET A 258 13.31 15.44 11.92
N ASN A 259 14.53 15.47 12.46
CA ASN A 259 15.71 14.98 11.75
C ASN A 259 15.68 13.46 11.57
N GLU A 260 15.20 12.73 12.58
CA GLU A 260 15.02 11.29 12.48
C GLU A 260 13.93 10.94 11.46
N ARG A 261 12.79 11.65 11.48
CA ARG A 261 11.75 11.54 10.44
C ARG A 261 12.30 11.69 9.03
N MET A 262 13.08 12.74 8.77
CA MET A 262 13.68 12.96 7.44
C MET A 262 14.62 11.82 7.05
N ARG A 263 15.58 11.48 7.92
CA ARG A 263 16.60 10.45 7.62
C ARG A 263 15.97 9.09 7.39
N GLU A 264 15.08 8.70 8.28
CA GLU A 264 14.48 7.37 8.26
C GLU A 264 13.54 7.20 7.07
N SER A 265 12.72 8.21 6.78
CA SER A 265 11.84 8.18 5.61
C SER A 265 12.64 8.09 4.30
N SER A 266 13.73 8.86 4.19
CA SER A 266 14.62 8.80 3.02
C SER A 266 15.27 7.43 2.88
N ARG A 267 15.69 6.83 4.00
CA ARG A 267 16.35 5.52 4.03
C ARG A 267 15.40 4.39 3.61
N LEU A 268 14.19 4.35 4.16
CA LEU A 268 13.18 3.35 3.81
C LEU A 268 12.70 3.51 2.36
N MET A 269 12.44 4.74 1.91
CA MET A 269 12.07 5.00 0.52
C MET A 269 13.20 4.56 -0.44
N GLN A 270 14.46 4.88 -0.13
CA GLN A 270 15.59 4.43 -0.94
C GLN A 270 15.77 2.91 -0.91
N TYR A 271 15.48 2.27 0.23
CA TYR A 271 15.48 0.81 0.33
C TYR A 271 14.48 0.17 -0.66
N GLY A 272 13.25 0.68 -0.72
CA GLY A 272 12.22 0.19 -1.64
C GLY A 272 12.62 0.28 -3.12
N PHE A 273 13.20 1.41 -3.53
CA PHE A 273 13.65 1.59 -4.92
C PHE A 273 14.88 0.74 -5.27
N ARG A 274 15.79 0.49 -4.33
CA ARG A 274 17.06 -0.22 -4.61
C ARG A 274 16.95 -1.74 -4.56
N ASN A 275 16.13 -2.29 -3.66
CA ASN A 275 16.18 -3.71 -3.31
C ASN A 275 15.07 -4.53 -3.95
N PHE A 276 14.10 -3.86 -4.56
CA PHE A 276 12.95 -4.48 -5.19
C PHE A 276 12.87 -4.06 -6.65
N SER A 277 12.42 -4.99 -7.47
CA SER A 277 12.14 -4.76 -8.89
C SER A 277 10.73 -5.25 -9.21
N HIS A 278 10.15 -4.63 -10.23
CA HIS A 278 8.86 -5.01 -10.77
C HIS A 278 9.06 -6.16 -11.77
N TYR A 279 8.39 -7.29 -11.56
CA TYR A 279 8.46 -8.46 -12.43
C TYR A 279 7.08 -8.73 -13.04
N PRO A 280 6.89 -8.52 -14.35
CA PRO A 280 5.71 -9.01 -15.05
C PRO A 280 5.80 -10.54 -15.13
N LEU A 281 4.81 -11.25 -14.59
CA LEU A 281 4.78 -12.71 -14.54
C LEU A 281 3.90 -13.29 -15.64
N PHE A 282 2.69 -12.77 -15.80
CA PHE A 282 1.74 -13.19 -16.84
C PHE A 282 0.99 -11.96 -17.37
N LYS A 283 0.65 -11.98 -18.66
CA LYS A 283 -0.23 -10.98 -19.27
C LYS A 283 -1.69 -11.44 -19.26
N ALA A 284 -2.61 -10.50 -19.29
CA ALA A 284 -4.03 -10.78 -19.47
C ALA A 284 -4.25 -11.68 -20.71
N GLY A 285 -4.99 -12.78 -20.53
CA GLY A 285 -5.26 -13.79 -21.56
C GLY A 285 -4.11 -14.74 -21.86
N GLU A 286 -2.96 -14.62 -21.19
CA GLU A 286 -1.86 -15.59 -21.32
C GLU A 286 -2.25 -16.92 -20.65
N THR A 287 -2.03 -18.02 -21.38
CA THR A 287 -2.25 -19.37 -20.84
C THR A 287 -1.17 -19.69 -19.80
N VAL A 288 -1.61 -19.91 -18.58
CA VAL A 288 -0.76 -20.29 -17.44
C VAL A 288 -0.49 -21.78 -17.43
N ASP A 289 -1.55 -22.58 -17.63
CA ASP A 289 -1.50 -24.05 -17.67
C ASP A 289 -2.75 -24.59 -18.39
N TYR A 290 -2.90 -25.91 -18.50
CA TYR A 290 -4.06 -26.59 -19.07
C TYR A 290 -4.73 -27.49 -18.03
N ALA A 291 -6.06 -27.40 -17.91
CA ALA A 291 -6.84 -28.33 -17.11
C ALA A 291 -7.32 -29.49 -18.00
N GLU A 292 -7.25 -30.73 -17.51
CA GLU A 292 -7.90 -31.86 -18.18
C GLU A 292 -9.41 -31.73 -18.04
N VAL A 293 -10.15 -32.11 -19.09
CA VAL A 293 -11.61 -32.00 -19.13
C VAL A 293 -12.26 -33.39 -19.13
N TRP A 294 -13.19 -33.59 -18.21
CA TRP A 294 -13.99 -34.81 -18.14
C TRP A 294 -15.27 -34.68 -18.96
N LEU A 295 -15.50 -35.65 -19.85
CA LEU A 295 -16.66 -35.71 -20.76
C LEU A 295 -16.80 -34.47 -21.66
N GLY A 296 -15.71 -33.77 -21.95
CA GLY A 296 -15.67 -32.66 -22.90
C GLY A 296 -15.33 -33.10 -24.32
N GLU A 297 -15.82 -32.38 -25.33
CA GLU A 297 -15.41 -32.56 -26.73
C GLU A 297 -13.90 -32.39 -26.90
N ASP A 298 -13.32 -31.43 -26.16
CA ASP A 298 -11.87 -31.28 -25.99
C ASP A 298 -11.40 -31.99 -24.72
N LYS A 299 -10.19 -32.55 -24.77
CA LYS A 299 -9.56 -33.24 -23.61
C LYS A 299 -8.95 -32.28 -22.60
N THR A 300 -8.67 -31.05 -23.01
CA THR A 300 -8.07 -30.03 -22.16
C THR A 300 -8.67 -28.66 -22.45
N VAL A 301 -8.61 -27.77 -21.46
CA VAL A 301 -8.99 -26.37 -21.59
C VAL A 301 -7.84 -25.48 -21.08
N PRO A 302 -7.43 -24.44 -21.82
CA PRO A 302 -6.43 -23.48 -21.34
C PRO A 302 -6.95 -22.71 -20.13
N MET A 303 -6.13 -22.60 -19.10
CA MET A 303 -6.35 -21.75 -17.93
C MET A 303 -5.58 -20.44 -18.09
N VAL A 304 -6.29 -19.32 -18.16
CA VAL A 304 -5.73 -17.98 -18.41
C VAL A 304 -5.96 -17.04 -17.23
N VAL A 305 -5.13 -16.00 -17.11
CA VAL A 305 -5.38 -14.89 -16.18
C VAL A 305 -6.23 -13.79 -16.83
N ALA A 306 -7.13 -13.18 -16.07
CA ALA A 306 -8.01 -12.11 -16.58
C ALA A 306 -7.29 -10.77 -16.74
N GLU A 307 -6.28 -10.51 -15.91
CA GLU A 307 -5.53 -9.26 -15.83
C GLU A 307 -4.02 -9.55 -15.80
N ASP A 308 -3.21 -8.53 -16.09
CA ASP A 308 -1.75 -8.62 -15.99
C ASP A 308 -1.36 -8.95 -14.54
N VAL A 309 -0.61 -10.04 -14.36
CA VAL A 309 -0.08 -10.43 -13.06
C VAL A 309 1.37 -9.95 -12.98
N ALA A 310 1.58 -8.87 -12.22
CA ALA A 310 2.91 -8.34 -11.96
C ALA A 310 3.18 -8.22 -10.46
N LEU A 311 4.40 -8.53 -10.04
CA LEU A 311 4.78 -8.50 -8.63
C LEU A 311 6.07 -7.74 -8.40
N THR A 312 6.05 -6.95 -7.34
CA THR A 312 7.24 -6.28 -6.82
C THR A 312 7.88 -7.13 -5.74
N MET A 313 9.09 -7.60 -5.99
CA MET A 313 9.82 -8.48 -5.08
C MET A 313 11.33 -8.22 -5.11
N SER A 314 12.02 -8.66 -4.06
CA SER A 314 13.48 -8.64 -4.03
C SER A 314 14.06 -9.76 -4.90
N ARG A 315 15.34 -9.64 -5.28
CA ARG A 315 16.05 -10.71 -6.01
C ARG A 315 16.05 -12.04 -5.26
N LEU A 316 16.15 -11.99 -3.93
CA LEU A 316 16.12 -13.17 -3.09
C LEU A 316 14.75 -13.85 -3.11
N GLN A 317 13.67 -13.06 -2.97
CA GLN A 317 12.31 -13.57 -3.07
C GLN A 317 12.05 -14.17 -4.45
N ARG A 318 12.51 -13.53 -5.53
CA ARG A 318 12.39 -14.08 -6.88
C ARG A 318 13.08 -15.43 -7.03
N ALA A 319 14.28 -15.59 -6.46
CA ALA A 319 15.03 -16.84 -6.52
C ALA A 319 14.40 -17.98 -5.72
N GLN A 320 13.58 -17.67 -4.71
CA GLN A 320 12.91 -18.65 -3.84
C GLN A 320 11.40 -18.74 -4.10
N MET A 321 10.92 -18.08 -5.15
CA MET A 321 9.50 -18.05 -5.51
C MET A 321 9.07 -19.41 -6.02
N LYS A 322 7.93 -19.90 -5.52
CA LYS A 322 7.26 -21.09 -6.03
C LYS A 322 5.96 -20.66 -6.70
N VAL A 323 5.67 -21.28 -7.84
CA VAL A 323 4.46 -21.05 -8.62
C VAL A 323 3.81 -22.40 -8.85
N SER A 324 2.56 -22.53 -8.45
CA SER A 324 1.75 -23.74 -8.64
C SER A 324 0.35 -23.36 -9.10
N VAL A 325 -0.36 -24.33 -9.67
CA VAL A 325 -1.76 -24.18 -10.05
C VAL A 325 -2.59 -25.15 -9.21
N GLU A 326 -3.60 -24.62 -8.52
CA GLU A 326 -4.56 -25.39 -7.72
C GLU A 326 -5.91 -25.39 -8.43
N TYR A 327 -6.38 -26.56 -8.86
CA TYR A 327 -7.66 -26.73 -9.53
C TYR A 327 -8.23 -28.13 -9.30
N THR A 328 -9.51 -28.31 -9.63
CA THR A 328 -10.13 -29.63 -9.59
C THR A 328 -9.83 -30.36 -10.90
N ASN A 329 -9.09 -31.47 -10.80
CA ASN A 329 -8.71 -32.29 -11.95
C ASN A 329 -9.43 -33.65 -11.93
N PRO A 330 -10.10 -34.08 -13.01
CA PRO A 330 -10.44 -33.32 -14.23
C PRO A 330 -11.60 -32.34 -14.02
N ALA A 331 -11.61 -31.26 -14.81
CA ALA A 331 -12.69 -30.26 -14.83
C ALA A 331 -13.91 -30.81 -15.58
N PRO A 332 -15.13 -30.78 -15.01
CA PRO A 332 -16.31 -31.33 -15.68
C PRO A 332 -16.82 -30.41 -16.79
N ALA A 333 -17.12 -30.96 -17.97
CA ALA A 333 -17.88 -30.27 -19.01
C ALA A 333 -19.38 -30.14 -18.63
N PRO A 334 -20.13 -29.15 -19.17
CA PRO A 334 -19.67 -28.11 -20.10
C PRO A 334 -18.91 -26.99 -19.37
N ILE A 335 -17.92 -26.40 -20.06
CA ILE A 335 -17.14 -25.26 -19.59
C ILE A 335 -17.40 -24.08 -20.53
N THR A 336 -17.66 -22.90 -19.98
CA THR A 336 -17.81 -21.66 -20.73
C THR A 336 -16.56 -20.81 -20.61
N THR A 337 -16.17 -20.12 -21.68
CA THR A 337 -15.09 -19.13 -21.65
C THR A 337 -15.32 -18.13 -20.52
N GLY A 338 -14.32 -17.93 -19.65
CA GLY A 338 -14.41 -17.07 -18.48
C GLY A 338 -14.80 -17.77 -17.17
N ASP A 339 -15.20 -19.05 -17.20
CA ASP A 339 -15.48 -19.81 -15.99
C ASP A 339 -14.21 -19.97 -15.14
N LYS A 340 -14.32 -19.80 -13.82
CA LYS A 340 -13.19 -20.03 -12.91
C LYS A 340 -12.90 -21.53 -12.83
N LEU A 341 -11.72 -21.92 -13.30
CA LEU A 341 -11.27 -23.32 -13.28
C LEU A 341 -10.35 -23.63 -12.09
N GLY A 342 -9.60 -22.64 -11.62
CA GLY A 342 -8.63 -22.84 -10.54
C GLY A 342 -8.02 -21.54 -10.05
N GLU A 343 -6.87 -21.67 -9.38
CA GLU A 343 -6.08 -20.57 -8.88
C GLU A 343 -4.60 -20.78 -9.15
N LEU A 344 -3.95 -19.73 -9.65
CA LEU A 344 -2.50 -19.59 -9.67
C LEU A 344 -2.06 -19.19 -8.26
N VAL A 345 -1.22 -20.02 -7.64
CA VAL A 345 -0.68 -19.81 -6.30
C VAL A 345 0.79 -19.44 -6.41
N ILE A 346 1.14 -18.26 -5.92
CA ILE A 346 2.51 -17.74 -5.91
C ILE A 346 2.97 -17.57 -4.46
N GLU A 347 3.93 -18.40 -4.05
CA GLU A 347 4.52 -18.36 -2.72
C GLU A 347 5.91 -17.76 -2.75
N MET A 348 6.21 -16.89 -1.77
CA MET A 348 7.51 -16.25 -1.61
C MET A 348 7.88 -16.11 -0.14
N PRO A 349 9.18 -16.06 0.21
CA PRO A 349 9.61 -15.85 1.58
C PRO A 349 9.04 -14.56 2.20
N ASN A 350 8.60 -14.67 3.45
CA ASN A 350 8.12 -13.57 4.29
C ASN A 350 6.94 -12.78 3.70
N ARG A 351 6.08 -13.43 2.91
CA ARG A 351 4.78 -12.88 2.47
C ARG A 351 3.70 -13.96 2.47
N PRO A 352 2.42 -13.59 2.68
CA PRO A 352 1.30 -14.45 2.36
C PRO A 352 1.34 -14.87 0.89
N GLY A 353 0.94 -16.11 0.59
CA GLY A 353 0.81 -16.58 -0.79
C GLY A 353 -0.23 -15.75 -1.55
N LEU A 354 0.10 -15.38 -2.78
CA LEU A 354 -0.84 -14.70 -3.68
C LEU A 354 -1.64 -15.75 -4.45
N ARG A 355 -2.96 -15.57 -4.51
CA ARG A 355 -3.87 -16.43 -5.26
C ARG A 355 -4.55 -15.59 -6.34
N VAL A 356 -4.35 -15.96 -7.60
CA VAL A 356 -4.97 -15.32 -8.76
C VAL A 356 -5.93 -16.30 -9.42
N PRO A 357 -7.21 -15.95 -9.62
CA PRO A 357 -8.16 -16.81 -10.33
C PRO A 357 -7.68 -17.12 -11.75
N LEU A 358 -7.74 -18.39 -12.13
CA LEU A 358 -7.53 -18.85 -13.49
C LEU A 358 -8.87 -19.16 -14.14
N LEU A 359 -9.09 -18.57 -15.30
CA LEU A 359 -10.34 -18.67 -16.06
C LEU A 359 -10.17 -19.56 -17.28
N ALA A 360 -11.27 -20.16 -17.74
CA ALA A 360 -11.29 -20.91 -19.00
C ALA A 360 -11.02 -19.97 -20.18
N GLY A 361 -9.96 -20.23 -20.94
CA GLY A 361 -9.60 -19.45 -22.14
C GLY A 361 -10.47 -19.76 -23.36
N GLN A 362 -11.23 -20.86 -23.32
CA GLN A 362 -12.21 -21.22 -24.34
C GLN A 362 -13.34 -22.05 -23.72
N SER A 363 -14.45 -22.19 -24.45
CA SER A 363 -15.55 -23.07 -24.05
C SER A 363 -15.28 -24.51 -24.49
N VAL A 364 -15.73 -25.49 -23.69
CA VAL A 364 -15.69 -26.92 -24.02
C VAL A 364 -17.06 -27.52 -23.78
N GLU A 365 -17.72 -27.96 -24.85
CA GLU A 365 -19.03 -28.60 -24.79
C GLU A 365 -18.93 -30.05 -24.29
N GLU A 366 -20.04 -30.62 -23.83
CA GLU A 366 -20.09 -32.04 -23.45
C GLU A 366 -20.02 -32.95 -24.68
N VAL A 367 -19.35 -34.11 -24.55
CA VAL A 367 -19.44 -35.16 -25.55
C VAL A 367 -20.87 -35.67 -25.73
N GLY A 368 -21.29 -35.86 -26.98
CA GLY A 368 -22.60 -36.43 -27.32
C GLY A 368 -22.84 -37.82 -26.70
N GLY A 369 -24.11 -38.24 -26.60
CA GLY A 369 -24.55 -39.40 -25.79
C GLY A 369 -23.84 -40.75 -26.03
N LEU A 370 -23.30 -40.99 -27.23
CA LEU A 370 -22.48 -42.18 -27.52
C LEU A 370 -21.04 -42.09 -26.97
N GLY A 371 -20.48 -40.88 -26.89
CA GLY A 371 -19.17 -40.61 -26.31
C GLY A 371 -19.13 -40.78 -24.79
N LYS A 372 -20.23 -40.47 -24.10
CA LYS A 372 -20.36 -40.66 -22.63
C LYS A 372 -20.22 -42.12 -22.20
N ILE A 373 -20.73 -43.06 -22.99
CA ILE A 373 -20.65 -44.50 -22.71
C ILE A 373 -19.22 -45.01 -22.91
N GLY A 374 -18.53 -44.54 -23.95
CA GLY A 374 -17.12 -44.87 -24.21
C GLY A 374 -16.18 -44.39 -23.10
N ALA A 375 -16.30 -43.12 -22.70
CA ALA A 375 -15.49 -42.52 -21.64
C ALA A 375 -15.72 -43.17 -20.27
N ALA A 376 -16.98 -43.50 -19.93
CA ALA A 376 -17.30 -44.23 -18.70
C ALA A 376 -16.68 -45.64 -18.67
N PHE A 377 -16.69 -46.34 -19.81
CA PHE A 377 -16.02 -47.65 -19.95
C PHE A 377 -14.49 -47.52 -19.83
N GLU A 378 -13.88 -46.48 -20.40
CA GLU A 378 -12.44 -46.25 -20.35
C GLU A 378 -11.95 -45.95 -18.92
N TYR A 379 -12.69 -45.11 -18.17
CA TYR A 379 -12.42 -44.84 -16.75
C TYR A 379 -12.58 -46.10 -15.87
N LEU A 380 -13.59 -46.94 -16.16
CA LEU A 380 -13.81 -48.21 -15.44
C LEU A 380 -12.72 -49.26 -15.72
N ILE A 381 -12.13 -49.27 -16.91
CA ILE A 381 -11.12 -50.26 -17.31
C ILE A 381 -9.70 -49.81 -16.92
N PHE A 382 -9.38 -48.53 -17.05
CA PHE A 382 -8.00 -48.02 -16.90
C PHE A 382 -7.79 -47.13 -15.68
N GLY A 383 -8.85 -46.75 -14.94
CA GLY A 383 -8.77 -45.72 -13.90
C GLY A 383 -8.38 -44.36 -14.48
N SER A 384 -8.28 -43.31 -13.65
CA SER A 384 -7.79 -42.00 -14.09
C SER A 384 -6.36 -42.16 -14.63
N ALA A 385 -6.19 -42.23 -15.94
CA ALA A 385 -4.88 -42.22 -16.58
C ALA A 385 -4.30 -40.80 -16.52
N GLY A 386 -3.77 -40.44 -15.35
CA GLY A 386 -3.28 -39.08 -15.08
C GLY A 386 -2.96 -38.83 -13.61
N ALA A 387 -2.21 -39.72 -12.96
CA ALA A 387 -1.67 -39.48 -11.63
C ALA A 387 -0.25 -40.05 -11.50
N GLU A 388 0.70 -39.46 -12.23
CA GLU A 388 2.10 -39.47 -11.77
C GLU A 388 2.36 -38.15 -11.03
N PRO A 389 2.86 -38.20 -9.77
CA PRO A 389 3.33 -37.01 -9.09
C PRO A 389 4.66 -36.56 -9.73
N GLY A 390 4.62 -35.47 -10.49
CA GLY A 390 5.82 -34.80 -10.99
C GLY A 390 6.63 -34.19 -9.83
N ASN A 391 7.91 -34.52 -9.80
CA ASN A 391 8.95 -33.92 -8.94
C ASN A 391 9.20 -32.45 -9.24
#